data_AF-A0A2D5GB14-F1
#
_entry.id   AF-A0A2D5GB14-F1
#
_cell.length_a   1.000
_cell.length_b   1.000
_cell.length_c   1.000
_cell.angle_alpha   90.00
_cell.angle_beta   90.00
_cell.angle_gamma   90.00
#
_symmetry.space_group_name_H-M   'P 1'
#
loop_
_entity.id
_entity.type
_entity.pdbx_description
1 polymer ?
#
loop_
_entity_poly.entity_id
_entity_poly.type
_entity_poly.pdbx_seq_one_letter_code
_entity_poly.pdbx_strand_id
1 'polypeptide(L)'
;MEQLNVPQGQFFLSRYPVRKKENLRAWDAADEYILNYLAENDVDLSGNLLIINDSFGALTTALSEYQPTLITDSYLAQQGADYNLKHNNLKQNERFSDEIQLLDSLQQPTEPLDVALIKVPKSLSMLEEQLHRIRPFITENTVIIGAAMAKGIHNSTLKLFEQLIGPTTTSLAVKKARLIFSRLDADLSAPKNPYPLTMTLENCGFAHTQFELSNHANVFSREKLDIGTRFFLQNLPKEIPGNRIIDLGCGNGVVGLMAAERFPEAELTFVDESFMAVDSARINFQRAFPEREAHFKATDCLHGIPKSSTDLILNNPPFHQNNVVGDFIAQQMFRESRQVLKQGGELWVIGNRHLGYHVALKRLFGNCTTVASNKKFVILKAVKR
;
A
#
# COMPACT_ATOMS: atom_id res chain seq x y z
N MET A 1 9.05 7.20 19.82
CA MET A 1 10.19 7.53 18.95
C MET A 1 11.39 6.79 19.49
N GLU A 2 12.19 6.20 18.61
CA GLU A 2 13.37 5.42 18.97
C GLU A 2 14.57 5.93 18.17
N GLN A 3 15.77 5.76 18.73
CA GLN A 3 17.01 6.24 18.14
C GLN A 3 17.65 5.13 17.29
N LEU A 4 17.81 5.40 16.01
CA LEU A 4 18.64 4.62 15.09
C LEU A 4 20.07 5.15 15.15
N ASN A 5 21.03 4.27 15.45
CA ASN A 5 22.46 4.57 15.43
C ASN A 5 23.11 3.76 14.32
N VAL A 6 23.64 4.44 13.30
CA VAL A 6 24.24 3.87 12.09
C VAL A 6 25.49 4.69 11.71
N PRO A 7 26.35 4.22 10.80
CA PRO A 7 27.56 4.95 10.43
C PRO A 7 27.31 6.38 9.91
N GLN A 8 26.17 6.60 9.26
CA GLN A 8 25.74 7.91 8.74
C GLN A 8 25.29 8.89 9.83
N GLY A 9 25.10 8.42 11.07
CA GLY A 9 24.76 9.27 12.20
C GLY A 9 23.71 8.70 13.14
N GLN A 10 23.09 9.59 13.90
CA GLN A 10 22.08 9.28 14.89
C GLN A 10 20.76 9.95 14.49
N PHE A 11 19.71 9.13 14.33
CA PHE A 11 18.41 9.59 13.84
C PHE A 11 17.29 9.16 14.77
N PHE A 12 16.38 10.07 15.07
CA PHE A 12 15.19 9.77 15.87
C PHE A 12 14.02 9.46 14.94
N LEU A 13 13.58 8.20 14.94
CA LEU A 13 12.58 7.71 14.01
C LEU A 13 11.32 7.24 14.74
N SER A 14 10.16 7.48 14.13
CA SER A 14 8.87 6.96 14.57
C SER A 14 8.13 6.28 13.43
N ARG A 15 7.32 5.29 13.79
CA ARG A 15 6.31 4.74 12.89
C ARG A 15 5.22 5.78 12.65
N TYR A 16 4.56 5.65 11.50
CA TYR A 16 3.45 6.50 11.11
C TYR A 16 2.18 5.66 10.86
N PRO A 17 0.99 6.14 11.26
CA PRO A 17 0.75 7.33 12.09
C PRO A 17 1.32 7.15 13.50
N VAL A 18 1.75 8.25 14.13
CA VAL A 18 2.36 8.24 15.46
C VAL A 18 1.33 7.80 16.52
N ARG A 19 1.71 6.84 17.37
CA ARG A 19 0.86 6.28 18.43
C ARG A 19 1.51 6.46 19.80
N LYS A 20 0.70 6.67 20.84
CA LYS A 20 1.16 6.87 22.22
C LYS A 20 1.90 5.66 22.83
N LYS A 21 1.52 4.44 22.42
CA LYS A 21 2.14 3.19 22.87
C LYS A 21 2.48 2.38 21.62
N GLU A 22 3.70 2.57 21.14
CA GLU A 22 4.22 1.85 19.99
C GLU A 22 5.29 0.86 20.49
N ASN A 23 5.11 -0.42 20.15
CA ASN A 23 6.01 -1.50 20.56
C ASN A 23 6.92 -1.95 19.40
N LEU A 24 6.70 -1.40 18.21
CA LEU A 24 7.47 -1.71 17.01
C LEU A 24 8.33 -0.51 16.62
N ARG A 25 9.53 -0.79 16.12
CA ARG A 25 10.43 0.23 15.57
C ARG A 25 9.98 0.71 14.19
N ALA A 26 10.47 1.89 13.82
CA ALA A 26 10.32 2.48 12.49
C ALA A 26 11.27 1.86 11.45
N TRP A 27 12.18 1.00 11.88
CA TRP A 27 13.13 0.29 11.03
C TRP A 27 13.28 -1.15 11.53
N ASP A 28 13.83 -2.01 10.68
CA ASP A 28 14.22 -3.37 11.01
C ASP A 28 15.72 -3.60 10.81
N ALA A 29 16.17 -4.83 11.10
CA ALA A 29 17.58 -5.17 10.98
C ALA A 29 18.10 -5.09 9.53
N ALA A 30 17.23 -5.16 8.52
CA ALA A 30 17.65 -5.03 7.13
C ALA A 30 17.91 -3.57 6.74
N ASP A 31 17.25 -2.60 7.39
CA ASP A 31 17.59 -1.18 7.24
C ASP A 31 18.97 -0.89 7.86
N GLU A 32 19.23 -1.38 9.07
CA GLU A 32 20.55 -1.27 9.69
C GLU A 32 21.63 -1.93 8.83
N TYR A 33 21.35 -3.11 8.25
CA TYR A 33 22.35 -3.87 7.52
C TYR A 33 22.78 -3.17 6.23
N ILE A 34 21.83 -2.65 5.45
CA ILE A 34 22.19 -1.94 4.21
C ILE A 34 23.02 -0.68 4.51
N LEU A 35 22.68 0.08 5.55
CA LEU A 35 23.41 1.29 5.95
C LEU A 35 24.85 0.99 6.42
N ASN A 36 25.04 -0.09 7.19
CA ASN A 36 26.37 -0.55 7.58
C ASN A 36 27.18 -1.02 6.37
N TYR A 37 26.56 -1.80 5.48
CA TYR A 37 27.22 -2.30 4.28
C TYR A 37 27.73 -1.17 3.38
N LEU A 38 26.92 -0.13 3.15
CA LEU A 38 27.30 1.02 2.33
C LEU A 38 28.55 1.73 2.88
N ALA A 39 28.62 1.91 4.21
CA ALA A 39 29.76 2.54 4.87
C ALA A 39 31.01 1.66 4.92
N GLU A 40 30.85 0.35 5.15
CA GLU A 40 31.96 -0.60 5.21
C GLU A 40 32.63 -0.86 3.85
N ASN A 41 31.92 -0.59 2.75
CA ASN A 41 32.38 -0.86 1.39
C ASN A 41 32.60 0.42 0.57
N ASP A 42 32.57 1.60 1.21
CA ASP A 42 32.78 2.91 0.57
C ASP A 42 31.99 3.08 -0.74
N VAL A 43 30.71 2.68 -0.75
CA VAL A 43 29.86 2.78 -1.94
C VAL A 43 29.66 4.27 -2.27
N ASP A 44 29.94 4.66 -3.50
CA ASP A 44 29.69 6.03 -3.97
C ASP A 44 28.18 6.30 -4.08
N LEU A 45 27.70 7.19 -3.22
CA LEU A 45 26.30 7.61 -3.14
C LEU A 45 26.09 9.02 -3.70
N SER A 46 27.13 9.65 -4.28
CA SER A 46 27.05 11.05 -4.77
C SER A 46 26.19 11.23 -6.02
N GLY A 47 25.85 10.13 -6.70
CA GLY A 47 25.00 10.11 -7.88
C GLY A 47 23.50 9.89 -7.58
N ASN A 48 22.77 9.40 -8.57
CA ASN A 48 21.33 9.16 -8.50
C ASN A 48 21.03 7.94 -7.62
N LEU A 49 20.66 8.22 -6.36
CA LEU A 49 20.28 7.22 -5.36
C LEU A 49 18.76 7.01 -5.31
N LEU A 50 18.32 5.80 -5.67
CA LEU A 50 16.94 5.37 -5.54
C LEU A 50 16.76 4.43 -4.35
N ILE A 51 15.75 4.70 -3.53
CA ILE A 51 15.29 3.86 -2.42
C ILE A 51 13.88 3.39 -2.73
N ILE A 52 13.63 2.08 -2.63
CA ILE A 52 12.33 1.47 -2.92
C ILE A 52 11.79 0.79 -1.66
N ASN A 53 10.52 1.08 -1.33
CA ASN A 53 9.77 0.49 -0.21
C ASN A 53 10.31 0.78 1.20
N ASP A 54 10.93 1.94 1.42
CA ASP A 54 11.28 2.38 2.77
C ASP A 54 10.00 2.68 3.58
N SER A 55 9.70 1.81 4.54
CA SER A 55 8.39 1.76 5.20
C SER A 55 8.09 2.99 6.06
N PHE A 56 9.12 3.62 6.61
CA PHE A 56 8.98 4.81 7.46
C PHE A 56 10.09 5.84 7.21
N GLY A 57 10.81 5.73 6.08
CA GLY A 57 11.90 6.64 5.73
C GLY A 57 13.17 6.44 6.56
N ALA A 58 13.47 5.24 7.05
CA ALA A 58 14.69 5.01 7.83
C ALA A 58 15.95 5.18 6.97
N LEU A 59 15.96 4.61 5.77
CA LEU A 59 17.03 4.77 4.78
C LEU A 59 17.01 6.17 4.20
N THR A 60 15.83 6.67 3.83
CA THR A 60 15.66 8.02 3.28
C THR A 60 16.16 9.09 4.26
N THR A 61 15.91 8.93 5.56
CA THR A 61 16.41 9.84 6.59
C THR A 61 17.90 9.69 6.80
N ALA A 62 18.41 8.45 6.90
CA ALA A 62 19.83 8.21 7.16
C ALA A 62 20.75 8.61 5.99
N LEU A 63 20.23 8.59 4.75
CA LEU A 63 20.97 8.92 3.54
C LEU A 63 20.56 10.28 2.97
N SER A 64 19.90 11.14 3.76
CA SER A 64 19.36 12.42 3.28
C SER A 64 20.40 13.36 2.69
N GLU A 65 21.67 13.25 3.11
CA GLU A 65 22.78 14.04 2.57
C GLU A 65 23.05 13.79 1.09
N TYR A 66 22.64 12.61 0.59
CA TYR A 66 22.75 12.19 -0.81
C TYR A 66 21.46 12.40 -1.60
N GLN A 67 20.48 13.11 -1.03
CA GLN A 67 19.23 13.51 -1.70
C GLN A 67 18.51 12.34 -2.40
N PRO A 68 18.24 11.23 -1.69
CA PRO A 68 17.66 10.05 -2.30
C PRO A 68 16.27 10.32 -2.86
N THR A 69 15.93 9.64 -3.96
CA THR A 69 14.55 9.49 -4.39
C THR A 69 13.93 8.28 -3.69
N LEU A 70 12.78 8.45 -3.02
CA LEU A 70 11.99 7.35 -2.47
C LEU A 70 10.84 7.02 -3.43
N ILE A 71 10.74 5.77 -3.88
CA ILE A 71 9.55 5.23 -4.55
C ILE A 71 8.85 4.22 -3.63
N THR A 72 7.53 4.37 -3.45
CA THR A 72 6.73 3.43 -2.66
C THR A 72 5.27 3.43 -3.09
N ASP A 73 4.60 2.28 -2.94
CA ASP A 73 3.15 2.16 -3.17
C ASP A 73 2.31 2.58 -1.95
N SER A 74 2.93 2.90 -0.80
CA SER A 74 2.19 3.23 0.41
C SER A 74 2.20 4.73 0.68
N TYR A 75 1.00 5.33 0.71
CA TYR A 75 0.79 6.69 1.20
C TYR A 75 1.33 6.85 2.62
N LEU A 76 1.07 5.86 3.50
CA LEU A 76 1.56 5.87 4.87
C LEU A 76 3.08 5.88 4.97
N ALA A 77 3.78 5.17 4.06
CA ALA A 77 5.23 5.17 4.01
C ALA A 77 5.78 6.55 3.59
N GLN A 78 5.18 7.21 2.60
CA GLN A 78 5.56 8.58 2.23
C GLN A 78 5.34 9.56 3.40
N GLN A 79 4.19 9.48 4.09
CA GLN A 79 3.94 10.32 5.26
C GLN A 79 4.92 10.03 6.40
N GLY A 80 5.28 8.76 6.61
CA GLY A 80 6.29 8.36 7.60
C GLY A 80 7.68 8.90 7.29
N ALA A 81 8.10 8.82 6.03
CA ALA A 81 9.36 9.38 5.58
C ALA A 81 9.40 10.89 5.72
N ASP A 82 8.37 11.60 5.26
CA ASP A 82 8.25 13.06 5.41
C ASP A 82 8.25 13.48 6.88
N TYR A 83 7.52 12.76 7.74
CA TYR A 83 7.48 13.00 9.18
C TYR A 83 8.88 12.86 9.81
N ASN A 84 9.61 11.78 9.53
CA ASN A 84 10.92 11.53 10.11
C ASN A 84 12.00 12.48 9.57
N LEU A 85 11.95 12.84 8.28
CA LEU A 85 12.82 13.86 7.70
C LEU A 85 12.64 15.23 8.38
N LYS A 86 11.37 15.66 8.55
CA LYS A 86 11.04 16.90 9.26
C LYS A 86 11.49 16.87 10.72
N HIS A 87 11.29 15.74 11.40
CA HIS A 87 11.62 15.62 12.81
C HIS A 87 13.12 15.66 13.10
N ASN A 88 13.94 15.17 12.17
CA ASN A 88 15.41 15.26 12.28
C ASN A 88 15.96 16.60 11.77
N ASN A 89 15.09 17.61 11.55
CA ASN A 89 15.42 18.93 11.01
C ASN A 89 16.12 18.91 9.64
N LEU A 90 15.96 17.83 8.88
CA LEU A 90 16.65 17.65 7.60
C LEU A 90 15.97 18.43 6.46
N LYS A 91 14.69 18.79 6.60
CA LYS A 91 13.98 19.64 5.62
C LYS A 91 14.04 21.16 5.91
N GLN A 92 14.60 21.59 7.04
CA GLN A 92 14.66 23.01 7.41
C GLN A 92 16.02 23.67 7.14
N ASN A 93 17.05 22.89 6.85
CA ASN A 93 18.30 23.41 6.33
C ASN A 93 18.11 23.78 4.86
N GLU A 94 18.34 25.05 4.50
CA GLU A 94 18.29 25.57 3.12
C GLU A 94 19.17 24.79 2.12
N ARG A 95 20.04 23.90 2.62
CA ARG A 95 20.87 22.96 1.84
C ARG A 95 20.15 21.67 1.40
N PHE A 96 19.00 21.34 1.98
CA PHE A 96 18.36 20.02 1.87
C PHE A 96 16.83 20.09 1.66
N SER A 97 16.24 21.29 1.69
CA SER A 97 14.79 21.48 1.83
C SER A 97 13.96 21.12 0.58
N ASP A 98 14.56 21.06 -0.61
CA ASP A 98 13.83 20.92 -1.88
C ASP A 98 14.19 19.69 -2.75
N GLU A 99 15.13 18.82 -2.34
CA GLU A 99 15.72 17.83 -3.28
C GLU A 99 15.39 16.36 -3.00
N ILE A 100 14.90 15.98 -1.81
CA ILE A 100 14.45 14.59 -1.55
C ILE A 100 13.06 14.38 -2.19
N GLN A 101 13.03 13.60 -3.27
CA GLN A 101 11.80 13.29 -3.99
C GLN A 101 11.07 12.10 -3.37
N LEU A 102 9.78 12.27 -3.08
CA LEU A 102 8.90 11.20 -2.63
C LEU A 102 7.92 10.89 -3.78
N LEU A 103 8.21 9.83 -4.51
CA LEU A 103 7.44 9.38 -5.65
C LEU A 103 6.50 8.25 -5.24
N ASP A 104 5.30 8.24 -5.82
CA ASP A 104 4.43 7.09 -5.73
C ASP A 104 4.87 5.97 -6.68
N SER A 105 4.30 4.78 -6.54
CA SER A 105 4.66 3.61 -7.35
C SER A 105 4.16 3.65 -8.79
N LEU A 106 3.39 4.65 -9.19
CA LEU A 106 2.96 4.85 -10.59
C LEU A 106 3.95 5.73 -11.35
N GLN A 107 4.73 6.53 -10.63
CA GLN A 107 5.83 7.32 -11.15
C GLN A 107 7.10 6.47 -11.38
N GLN A 108 8.09 7.04 -12.06
CA GLN A 108 9.36 6.41 -12.37
C GLN A 108 10.51 7.41 -12.21
N PRO A 109 11.75 6.96 -12.03
CA PRO A 109 12.92 7.82 -12.11
C PRO A 109 12.99 8.53 -13.47
N THR A 110 13.68 9.67 -13.54
CA THR A 110 13.87 10.41 -14.80
C THR A 110 15.27 10.26 -15.38
N GLU A 111 16.25 9.88 -14.55
CA GLU A 111 17.66 9.78 -14.89
C GLU A 111 18.18 8.36 -14.64
N PRO A 112 19.30 7.95 -15.29
CA PRO A 112 19.98 6.70 -14.98
C PRO A 112 20.38 6.63 -13.50
N LEU A 113 20.28 5.45 -12.90
CA LEU A 113 20.56 5.20 -11.49
C LEU A 113 22.01 4.82 -11.28
N ASP A 114 22.64 5.42 -10.28
CA ASP A 114 23.95 4.98 -9.79
C ASP A 114 23.78 3.93 -8.70
N VAL A 115 22.77 4.09 -7.83
CA VAL A 115 22.49 3.17 -6.73
C VAL A 115 20.99 2.93 -6.57
N ALA A 116 20.59 1.66 -6.45
CA ALA A 116 19.22 1.24 -6.19
C ALA A 116 19.16 0.35 -4.93
N LEU A 117 18.57 0.88 -3.86
CA LEU A 117 18.35 0.20 -2.59
C LEU A 117 16.90 -0.27 -2.50
N ILE A 118 16.68 -1.58 -2.45
CA ILE A 118 15.34 -2.17 -2.53
C ILE A 118 15.02 -2.90 -1.24
N LYS A 119 14.09 -2.35 -0.44
CA LYS A 119 13.46 -3.12 0.63
C LYS A 119 12.52 -4.14 -0.03
N VAL A 120 12.93 -5.41 -0.02
CA VAL A 120 12.21 -6.46 -0.76
C VAL A 120 10.79 -6.57 -0.22
N PRO A 121 9.75 -6.31 -1.04
CA PRO A 121 8.38 -6.37 -0.59
C PRO A 121 7.97 -7.81 -0.30
N LYS A 122 6.90 -7.99 0.49
CA LYS A 122 6.34 -9.32 0.77
C LYS A 122 5.71 -9.96 -0.46
N SER A 123 5.26 -9.15 -1.42
CA SER A 123 4.60 -9.59 -2.63
C SER A 123 5.62 -9.73 -3.76
N LEU A 124 5.72 -10.93 -4.35
CA LEU A 124 6.60 -11.16 -5.50
C LEU A 124 6.16 -10.36 -6.73
N SER A 125 4.85 -10.19 -6.94
CA SER A 125 4.35 -9.39 -8.06
C SER A 125 4.76 -7.93 -7.95
N MET A 126 4.73 -7.38 -6.73
CA MET A 126 5.19 -6.01 -6.47
C MET A 126 6.69 -5.88 -6.75
N LEU A 127 7.50 -6.86 -6.31
CA LEU A 127 8.93 -6.86 -6.63
C LEU A 127 9.16 -6.94 -8.15
N GLU A 128 8.47 -7.84 -8.84
CA GLU A 128 8.58 -8.01 -10.30
C GLU A 128 8.27 -6.71 -11.05
N GLU A 129 7.15 -6.06 -10.70
CA GLU A 129 6.77 -4.77 -11.28
C GLU A 129 7.82 -3.69 -11.02
N GLN A 130 8.34 -3.61 -9.79
CA GLN A 130 9.35 -2.64 -9.41
C GLN A 130 10.66 -2.85 -10.17
N LEU A 131 11.10 -4.10 -10.33
CA LEU A 131 12.28 -4.44 -11.11
C LEU A 131 12.09 -4.10 -12.60
N HIS A 132 10.92 -4.37 -13.18
CA HIS A 132 10.59 -3.91 -14.54
C HIS A 132 10.64 -2.39 -14.66
N ARG A 133 10.10 -1.67 -13.68
CA ARG A 133 10.01 -0.21 -13.67
C ARG A 133 11.38 0.45 -13.62
N ILE A 134 12.32 -0.09 -12.85
CA ILE A 134 13.67 0.49 -12.74
C ILE A 134 14.64 0.00 -13.81
N ARG A 135 14.40 -1.16 -14.45
CA ARG A 135 15.32 -1.74 -15.46
C ARG A 135 15.78 -0.73 -16.53
N PRO A 136 14.91 0.12 -17.13
CA PRO A 136 15.33 1.09 -18.14
C PRO A 136 16.33 2.14 -17.66
N PHE A 137 16.46 2.32 -16.35
CA PHE A 137 17.34 3.32 -15.72
C PHE A 137 18.60 2.70 -15.13
N ILE A 138 18.77 1.39 -15.23
CA ILE A 138 19.93 0.67 -14.70
C ILE A 138 20.99 0.55 -15.79
N THR A 139 22.26 0.68 -15.40
CA THR A 139 23.44 0.45 -16.23
C THR A 139 24.30 -0.67 -15.62
N GLU A 140 25.36 -1.09 -16.32
CA GLU A 140 26.33 -2.06 -15.79
C GLU A 140 27.07 -1.57 -14.52
N ASN A 141 27.13 -0.25 -14.33
CA ASN A 141 27.77 0.39 -13.18
C ASN A 141 26.82 0.60 -12.00
N THR A 142 25.51 0.42 -12.19
CA THR A 142 24.53 0.65 -11.13
C THR A 142 24.70 -0.37 -10.00
N VAL A 143 24.82 0.11 -8.77
CA VAL A 143 24.87 -0.72 -7.57
C VAL A 143 23.45 -1.07 -7.14
N ILE A 144 23.08 -2.35 -7.20
CA ILE A 144 21.72 -2.80 -6.83
C ILE A 144 21.78 -3.69 -5.59
N ILE A 145 21.13 -3.25 -4.52
CA ILE A 145 21.11 -3.95 -3.24
C ILE A 145 19.66 -4.17 -2.79
N GLY A 146 19.22 -5.43 -2.78
CA GLY A 146 17.99 -5.85 -2.13
C GLY A 146 18.22 -6.16 -0.66
N ALA A 147 17.33 -5.74 0.24
CA ALA A 147 17.43 -6.00 1.67
C ALA A 147 16.09 -6.43 2.27
N ALA A 148 16.11 -7.50 3.06
CA ALA A 148 14.97 -7.92 3.86
C ALA A 148 15.40 -8.80 5.04
N MET A 149 14.47 -9.02 5.97
CA MET A 149 14.61 -10.11 6.94
C MET A 149 14.78 -11.43 6.17
N ALA A 150 15.76 -12.26 6.56
CA ALA A 150 16.18 -13.46 5.85
C ALA A 150 15.02 -14.42 5.53
N LYS A 151 14.00 -14.50 6.39
CA LYS A 151 12.78 -15.29 6.16
C LYS A 151 11.93 -14.83 4.96
N GLY A 152 12.14 -13.61 4.48
CA GLY A 152 11.44 -13.01 3.34
C GLY A 152 12.26 -13.05 2.04
N ILE A 153 13.50 -13.54 2.07
CA ILE A 153 14.30 -13.78 0.86
C ILE A 153 14.17 -15.25 0.49
N HIS A 154 13.41 -15.53 -0.56
CA HIS A 154 13.16 -16.87 -1.07
C HIS A 154 13.90 -17.10 -2.40
N ASN A 155 14.01 -18.35 -2.84
CA ASN A 155 14.58 -18.66 -4.16
C ASN A 155 13.81 -17.96 -5.29
N SER A 156 12.50 -17.77 -5.16
CA SER A 156 11.70 -17.00 -6.12
C SER A 156 12.06 -15.52 -6.16
N THR A 157 12.48 -14.94 -5.03
CA THR A 157 12.99 -13.57 -4.96
C THR A 157 14.26 -13.43 -5.81
N LEU A 158 15.24 -14.31 -5.60
CA LEU A 158 16.51 -14.29 -6.34
C LEU A 158 16.29 -14.51 -7.84
N LYS A 159 15.44 -15.48 -8.19
CA LYS A 159 15.07 -15.75 -9.58
C LYS A 159 14.48 -14.53 -10.29
N LEU A 160 13.67 -13.71 -9.61
CA LEU A 160 13.14 -12.48 -10.21
C LEU A 160 14.26 -11.48 -10.54
N PHE A 161 15.21 -11.26 -9.62
CA PHE A 161 16.39 -10.44 -9.92
C PHE A 161 17.19 -11.02 -11.09
N GLU A 162 17.44 -12.33 -11.12
CA GLU A 162 18.18 -13.01 -12.19
C GLU A 162 17.49 -12.91 -13.55
N GLN A 163 16.16 -13.00 -13.58
CA GLN A 163 15.35 -12.93 -14.81
C GLN A 163 15.16 -11.51 -15.32
N LEU A 164 15.19 -10.51 -14.45
CA LEU A 164 14.83 -9.13 -14.79
C LEU A 164 16.00 -8.16 -14.77
N ILE A 165 17.09 -8.47 -14.08
CA ILE A 165 18.24 -7.58 -13.92
C ILE A 165 19.50 -8.32 -14.37
N GLY A 166 19.84 -9.42 -13.69
CA GLY A 166 21.03 -10.20 -13.94
C GLY A 166 21.49 -10.98 -12.69
N PRO A 167 22.69 -11.60 -12.72
CA PRO A 167 23.12 -12.57 -11.73
C PRO A 167 23.07 -12.03 -10.30
N THR A 168 22.71 -12.89 -9.35
CA THR A 168 22.63 -12.51 -7.94
C THR A 168 23.69 -13.18 -7.07
N THR A 169 24.14 -12.44 -6.06
CA THR A 169 24.84 -12.99 -4.89
C THR A 169 24.13 -12.53 -3.62
N THR A 170 24.48 -13.11 -2.48
CA THR A 170 23.84 -12.75 -1.20
C THR A 170 24.87 -12.64 -0.09
N SER A 171 24.59 -11.77 0.87
CA SER A 171 25.40 -11.66 2.09
C SER A 171 25.17 -12.83 3.03
N LEU A 172 26.02 -12.94 4.07
CA LEU A 172 25.70 -13.68 5.29
C LEU A 172 24.53 -13.00 6.01
N ALA A 173 23.82 -13.77 6.84
CA ALA A 173 22.73 -13.22 7.65
C ALA A 173 23.26 -12.46 8.87
N VAL A 174 22.79 -11.23 9.09
CA VAL A 174 23.13 -10.39 10.25
C VAL A 174 21.84 -9.99 10.95
N LYS A 175 21.70 -10.28 12.25
CA LYS A 175 20.47 -10.04 13.03
C LYS A 175 19.19 -10.54 12.32
N LYS A 176 19.29 -11.69 11.64
CA LYS A 176 18.23 -12.29 10.80
C LYS A 176 17.83 -11.46 9.58
N ALA A 177 18.61 -10.46 9.17
CA ALA A 177 18.51 -9.76 7.88
C ALA A 177 19.55 -10.29 6.89
N ARG A 178 19.29 -10.13 5.59
CA ARG A 178 20.19 -10.53 4.51
C ARG A 178 20.09 -9.55 3.34
N LEU A 179 21.20 -9.37 2.65
CA LEU A 179 21.31 -8.56 1.44
C LEU A 179 21.38 -9.45 0.20
N ILE A 180 20.83 -8.95 -0.90
CA ILE A 180 20.89 -9.49 -2.26
C ILE A 180 21.66 -8.46 -3.07
N PHE A 181 22.68 -8.88 -3.80
CA PHE A 181 23.41 -8.03 -4.74
C PHE A 181 23.09 -8.51 -6.14
N SER A 182 22.75 -7.59 -7.03
CA SER A 182 22.50 -7.88 -8.45
C SER A 182 23.26 -6.88 -9.31
N ARG A 183 23.58 -7.27 -10.54
CA ARG A 183 24.20 -6.43 -11.55
C ARG A 183 23.46 -6.63 -12.86
N LEU A 184 23.39 -5.58 -13.67
CA LEU A 184 22.79 -5.68 -15.00
C LEU A 184 23.57 -6.68 -15.84
N ASP A 185 22.86 -7.69 -16.34
CA ASP A 185 23.32 -8.50 -17.46
C ASP A 185 22.79 -7.85 -18.74
N ALA A 186 23.69 -7.25 -19.52
CA ALA A 186 23.35 -6.53 -20.75
C ALA A 186 22.84 -7.47 -21.86
N ASP A 187 23.22 -8.75 -21.82
CA ASP A 187 22.80 -9.76 -22.78
C ASP A 187 21.45 -10.41 -22.38
N LEU A 188 20.95 -10.12 -21.17
CA LEU A 188 19.70 -10.65 -20.66
C LEU A 188 18.48 -10.07 -21.39
N SER A 189 17.76 -10.94 -22.10
CA SER A 189 16.44 -10.63 -22.64
C SER A 189 15.37 -10.77 -21.54
N ALA A 190 15.12 -9.67 -20.83
CA ALA A 190 14.09 -9.66 -19.79
C ALA A 190 12.68 -9.81 -20.39
N PRO A 191 11.76 -10.54 -19.72
CA PRO A 191 10.37 -10.63 -20.13
C PRO A 191 9.68 -9.26 -20.17
N LYS A 192 8.55 -9.18 -20.87
CA LYS A 192 7.72 -7.97 -20.84
C LYS A 192 7.03 -7.82 -19.48
N ASN A 193 6.90 -6.58 -19.02
CA ASN A 193 6.13 -6.28 -17.81
C ASN A 193 4.67 -6.74 -17.99
N PRO A 194 4.16 -7.67 -17.17
CA PRO A 194 2.79 -8.18 -17.32
C PRO A 194 1.73 -7.26 -16.67
N TYR A 195 2.15 -6.19 -15.98
CA TYR A 195 1.24 -5.33 -15.23
C TYR A 195 0.82 -4.08 -16.03
N PRO A 196 -0.42 -3.58 -15.81
CA PRO A 196 -1.45 -4.15 -14.96
C PRO A 196 -2.10 -5.42 -15.55
N LEU A 197 -2.52 -6.34 -14.69
CA LEU A 197 -3.22 -7.56 -15.11
C LEU A 197 -4.69 -7.27 -15.38
N THR A 198 -5.21 -7.86 -16.45
CA THR A 198 -6.61 -7.81 -16.81
C THR A 198 -7.34 -9.09 -16.37
N MET A 199 -8.53 -8.94 -15.80
CA MET A 199 -9.44 -10.05 -15.48
C MET A 199 -10.89 -9.71 -15.79
N THR A 200 -11.66 -10.68 -16.28
CA THR A 200 -13.10 -10.52 -16.45
C THR A 200 -13.82 -10.87 -15.16
N LEU A 201 -14.69 -9.98 -14.69
CA LEU A 201 -15.51 -10.19 -13.51
C LEU A 201 -16.62 -11.21 -13.83
N GLU A 202 -16.67 -12.29 -13.06
CA GLU A 202 -17.78 -13.25 -13.10
C GLU A 202 -19.11 -12.54 -12.79
N ASN A 203 -20.22 -12.95 -13.41
CA ASN A 203 -21.53 -12.39 -13.10
C ASN A 203 -21.90 -12.68 -11.62
N CYS A 204 -21.88 -11.65 -10.78
CA CYS A 204 -22.24 -11.76 -9.36
C CYS A 204 -23.62 -11.14 -9.07
N GLY A 205 -24.54 -11.20 -10.04
CA GLY A 205 -25.90 -10.68 -9.93
C GLY A 205 -26.06 -9.28 -10.52
N PHE A 206 -25.36 -8.99 -11.63
CA PHE A 206 -25.30 -7.68 -12.28
C PHE A 206 -26.22 -7.62 -13.48
N ALA A 207 -26.76 -6.43 -13.78
CA ALA A 207 -27.60 -6.22 -14.96
C ALA A 207 -26.72 -6.07 -16.22
N HIS A 208 -25.57 -5.41 -16.09
CA HIS A 208 -24.53 -5.35 -17.10
C HIS A 208 -23.46 -6.43 -16.83
N THR A 209 -23.36 -7.40 -17.72
CA THR A 209 -22.43 -8.52 -17.56
C THR A 209 -21.14 -8.27 -18.33
N GLN A 210 -20.02 -8.47 -17.61
CA GLN A 210 -18.62 -8.48 -18.05
C GLN A 210 -17.86 -7.16 -17.86
N PHE A 211 -17.73 -6.70 -16.62
CA PHE A 211 -16.67 -5.74 -16.29
C PHE A 211 -15.30 -6.39 -16.49
N GLU A 212 -14.44 -5.71 -17.23
CA GLU A 212 -13.04 -6.06 -17.33
C GLU A 212 -12.25 -5.21 -16.33
N LEU A 213 -11.72 -5.85 -15.29
CA LEU A 213 -10.93 -5.20 -14.25
C LEU A 213 -9.44 -5.25 -14.58
N SER A 214 -8.80 -4.09 -14.54
CA SER A 214 -7.36 -3.89 -14.55
C SER A 214 -6.85 -3.79 -13.10
N ASN A 215 -5.77 -4.51 -12.79
CA ASN A 215 -5.20 -4.58 -11.46
C ASN A 215 -3.68 -4.42 -11.52
N HIS A 216 -3.16 -3.40 -10.83
CA HIS A 216 -1.73 -3.24 -10.61
C HIS A 216 -1.15 -4.33 -9.69
N ALA A 217 0.18 -4.43 -9.68
CA ALA A 217 0.90 -5.56 -9.12
C ALA A 217 0.70 -5.79 -7.61
N ASN A 218 0.50 -4.72 -6.84
CA ASN A 218 0.32 -4.79 -5.39
C ASN A 218 -1.16 -4.81 -4.95
N VAL A 219 -2.11 -4.89 -5.89
CA VAL A 219 -3.54 -4.87 -5.58
C VAL A 219 -4.01 -6.21 -4.99
N PHE A 220 -4.84 -6.13 -3.96
CA PHE A 220 -5.40 -7.31 -3.30
C PHE A 220 -6.25 -8.14 -4.27
N SER A 221 -6.04 -9.46 -4.26
CA SER A 221 -6.78 -10.42 -5.09
C SER A 221 -6.79 -10.07 -6.59
N ARG A 222 -5.69 -9.51 -7.11
CA ARG A 222 -5.54 -9.05 -8.51
C ARG A 222 -5.86 -10.07 -9.62
N GLU A 223 -5.74 -11.37 -9.35
CA GLU A 223 -5.90 -12.44 -10.35
C GLU A 223 -7.32 -13.01 -10.39
N LYS A 224 -8.09 -12.86 -9.30
CA LYS A 224 -9.43 -13.46 -9.16
C LYS A 224 -10.26 -12.72 -8.12
N LEU A 225 -11.57 -12.72 -8.30
CA LEU A 225 -12.46 -12.09 -7.32
C LEU A 225 -12.35 -12.79 -5.96
N ASP A 226 -12.03 -12.02 -4.91
CA ASP A 226 -12.00 -12.53 -3.55
C ASP A 226 -13.37 -13.10 -3.16
N ILE A 227 -13.38 -14.25 -2.49
CA ILE A 227 -14.60 -14.94 -2.10
C ILE A 227 -15.39 -14.17 -1.03
N GLY A 228 -14.71 -13.38 -0.20
CA GLY A 228 -15.34 -12.45 0.72
C GLY A 228 -16.02 -11.35 -0.07
N THR A 229 -15.26 -10.62 -0.90
CA THR A 229 -15.81 -9.58 -1.78
C THR A 229 -17.00 -10.09 -2.59
N ARG A 230 -16.93 -11.27 -3.22
CA ARG A 230 -18.05 -11.91 -3.93
C ARG A 230 -19.30 -12.04 -3.06
N PHE A 231 -19.15 -12.53 -1.83
CA PHE A 231 -20.26 -12.64 -0.88
C PHE A 231 -20.81 -11.26 -0.50
N PHE A 232 -19.94 -10.24 -0.41
CA PHE A 232 -20.36 -8.86 -0.15
C PHE A 232 -21.20 -8.30 -1.31
N LEU A 233 -20.73 -8.45 -2.55
CA LEU A 233 -21.41 -7.96 -3.76
C LEU A 233 -22.84 -8.52 -3.89
N GLN A 234 -23.02 -9.81 -3.60
CA GLN A 234 -24.33 -10.48 -3.60
C GLN A 234 -25.32 -9.92 -2.57
N ASN A 235 -24.83 -9.24 -1.54
CA ASN A 235 -25.60 -8.78 -0.39
C ASN A 235 -25.45 -7.27 -0.15
N LEU A 236 -25.02 -6.49 -1.15
CA LEU A 236 -24.97 -5.03 -1.05
C LEU A 236 -26.34 -4.45 -0.68
N PRO A 237 -26.39 -3.25 -0.04
CA PRO A 237 -27.64 -2.58 0.27
C PRO A 237 -28.55 -2.48 -0.95
N LYS A 238 -29.86 -2.67 -0.76
CA LYS A 238 -30.87 -2.47 -1.81
C LYS A 238 -31.30 -1.01 -1.92
N GLU A 239 -31.23 -0.29 -0.82
CA GLU A 239 -31.56 1.12 -0.67
C GLU A 239 -30.46 1.78 0.15
N ILE A 240 -30.28 3.08 -0.05
CA ILE A 240 -29.27 3.89 0.64
C ILE A 240 -29.93 5.11 1.30
N PRO A 241 -29.42 5.58 2.44
CA PRO A 241 -30.04 6.68 3.19
C PRO A 241 -29.85 8.07 2.54
N GLY A 242 -29.03 8.17 1.48
CA GLY A 242 -28.70 9.40 0.77
C GLY A 242 -27.96 9.05 -0.52
N ASN A 243 -27.10 9.92 -1.04
CA ASN A 243 -26.42 9.69 -2.32
C ASN A 243 -24.88 9.62 -2.22
N ARG A 244 -24.25 9.90 -1.07
CA ARG A 244 -22.78 9.86 -0.94
C ARG A 244 -22.27 8.55 -0.41
N ILE A 245 -21.47 7.85 -1.20
CA ILE A 245 -20.94 6.52 -0.89
C ILE A 245 -19.41 6.55 -0.90
N ILE A 246 -18.79 5.98 0.14
CA ILE A 246 -17.35 5.71 0.18
C ILE A 246 -17.09 4.20 0.10
N ASP A 247 -16.20 3.80 -0.80
CA ASP A 247 -15.55 2.48 -0.80
C ASP A 247 -14.22 2.59 -0.04
N LEU A 248 -14.20 2.10 1.21
CA LEU A 248 -13.09 2.23 2.15
C LEU A 248 -12.18 0.99 2.11
N GLY A 249 -10.92 1.21 1.70
CA GLY A 249 -10.00 0.13 1.34
C GLY A 249 -10.41 -0.46 0.00
N CYS A 250 -10.51 0.39 -1.02
CA CYS A 250 -11.20 0.06 -2.26
C CYS A 250 -10.51 -1.06 -3.07
N GLY A 251 -9.21 -1.29 -2.89
CA GLY A 251 -8.47 -2.24 -3.73
C GLY A 251 -8.65 -1.87 -5.21
N ASN A 252 -9.12 -2.81 -6.03
CA ASN A 252 -9.42 -2.55 -7.45
C ASN A 252 -10.75 -1.83 -7.72
N GLY A 253 -11.46 -1.41 -6.69
CA GLY A 253 -12.70 -0.64 -6.76
C GLY A 253 -13.97 -1.46 -7.02
N VAL A 254 -13.90 -2.79 -7.11
CA VAL A 254 -15.06 -3.59 -7.53
C VAL A 254 -16.30 -3.38 -6.63
N VAL A 255 -16.12 -3.10 -5.34
CA VAL A 255 -17.24 -2.82 -4.43
C VAL A 255 -17.91 -1.50 -4.76
N GLY A 256 -17.14 -0.43 -4.95
CA GLY A 256 -17.66 0.88 -5.36
C GLY A 256 -18.20 0.91 -6.79
N LEU A 257 -17.59 0.18 -7.75
CA LEU A 257 -18.17 -0.03 -9.09
C LEU A 257 -19.57 -0.63 -8.99
N MET A 258 -19.74 -1.59 -8.09
CA MET A 258 -21.03 -2.22 -7.92
C MET A 258 -22.08 -1.36 -7.20
N ALA A 259 -21.62 -0.53 -6.27
CA ALA A 259 -22.47 0.52 -5.73
C ALA A 259 -22.87 1.53 -6.82
N ALA A 260 -21.97 1.88 -7.72
CA ALA A 260 -22.23 2.81 -8.82
C ALA A 260 -23.26 2.26 -9.82
N GLU A 261 -23.15 0.99 -10.24
CA GLU A 261 -24.17 0.36 -11.12
C GLU A 261 -25.55 0.35 -10.44
N ARG A 262 -25.60 0.01 -9.15
CA ARG A 262 -26.85 -0.09 -8.41
C ARG A 262 -27.49 1.27 -8.10
N PHE A 263 -26.67 2.30 -7.89
CA PHE A 263 -27.11 3.64 -7.52
C PHE A 263 -26.57 4.66 -8.54
N PRO A 264 -27.26 4.85 -9.68
CA PRO A 264 -26.80 5.73 -10.76
C PRO A 264 -26.57 7.18 -10.33
N GLU A 265 -27.36 7.69 -9.38
CA GLU A 265 -27.30 9.06 -8.86
C GLU A 265 -26.30 9.25 -7.70
N ALA A 266 -25.58 8.20 -7.30
CA ALA A 266 -24.65 8.30 -6.17
C ALA A 266 -23.38 9.10 -6.51
N GLU A 267 -22.88 9.86 -5.55
CA GLU A 267 -21.54 10.45 -5.55
C GLU A 267 -20.58 9.44 -4.92
N LEU A 268 -19.58 8.99 -5.68
CA LEU A 268 -18.67 7.92 -5.27
C LEU A 268 -17.32 8.48 -4.87
N THR A 269 -16.77 7.96 -3.77
CA THR A 269 -15.38 8.19 -3.37
C THR A 269 -14.70 6.87 -3.05
N PHE A 270 -13.55 6.62 -3.66
CA PHE A 270 -12.72 5.45 -3.48
C PHE A 270 -11.47 5.85 -2.69
N VAL A 271 -11.24 5.18 -1.57
CA VAL A 271 -10.07 5.46 -0.72
C VAL A 271 -9.30 4.18 -0.42
N ASP A 272 -7.97 4.26 -0.53
CA ASP A 272 -7.04 3.21 -0.15
C ASP A 272 -5.72 3.83 0.32
N GLU A 273 -4.86 3.07 1.02
CA GLU A 273 -3.51 3.56 1.30
C GLU A 273 -2.55 3.33 0.11
N SER A 274 -2.90 2.38 -0.77
CA SER A 274 -2.09 1.99 -1.92
C SER A 274 -2.38 2.86 -3.14
N PHE A 275 -1.33 3.44 -3.72
CA PHE A 275 -1.45 4.23 -4.95
C PHE A 275 -1.90 3.35 -6.13
N MET A 276 -1.35 2.13 -6.24
CA MET A 276 -1.74 1.11 -7.21
C MET A 276 -3.21 0.67 -7.06
N ALA A 277 -3.73 0.56 -5.84
CA ALA A 277 -5.13 0.26 -5.60
C ALA A 277 -6.02 1.40 -6.12
N VAL A 278 -5.74 2.63 -5.69
CA VAL A 278 -6.50 3.82 -6.10
C VAL A 278 -6.51 3.97 -7.62
N ASP A 279 -5.38 3.76 -8.28
CA ASP A 279 -5.29 3.84 -9.75
C ASP A 279 -6.02 2.70 -10.45
N SER A 280 -5.97 1.48 -9.90
CA SER A 280 -6.74 0.36 -10.44
C SER A 280 -8.25 0.63 -10.33
N ALA A 281 -8.71 1.13 -9.19
CA ALA A 281 -10.10 1.54 -8.99
C ALA A 281 -10.51 2.63 -10.00
N ARG A 282 -9.64 3.62 -10.23
CA ARG A 282 -9.86 4.70 -11.20
C ARG A 282 -10.00 4.17 -12.62
N ILE A 283 -9.05 3.35 -13.09
CA ILE A 283 -9.07 2.73 -14.42
C ILE A 283 -10.36 1.91 -14.60
N ASN A 284 -10.71 1.10 -13.60
CA ASN A 284 -11.88 0.22 -13.66
C ASN A 284 -13.18 1.02 -13.69
N PHE A 285 -13.28 2.07 -12.88
CA PHE A 285 -14.46 2.92 -12.84
C PHE A 285 -14.66 3.67 -14.16
N GLN A 286 -13.59 4.29 -14.70
CA GLN A 286 -13.64 5.01 -15.97
C GLN A 286 -14.00 4.08 -17.14
N ARG A 287 -13.51 2.84 -17.13
CA ARG A 287 -13.88 1.84 -18.14
C ARG A 287 -15.34 1.42 -18.02
N ALA A 288 -15.85 1.25 -16.81
CA ALA A 288 -17.21 0.82 -16.54
C ALA A 288 -18.24 1.94 -16.78
N PHE A 289 -17.88 3.19 -16.48
CA PHE A 289 -18.75 4.35 -16.50
C PHE A 289 -18.03 5.56 -17.11
N PRO A 290 -17.78 5.58 -18.43
CA PRO A 290 -16.95 6.59 -19.08
C PRO A 290 -17.47 8.04 -18.96
N GLU A 291 -18.79 8.21 -18.80
CA GLU A 291 -19.44 9.51 -18.66
C GLU A 291 -19.72 9.91 -17.19
N ARG A 292 -19.21 9.13 -16.22
CA ARG A 292 -19.45 9.36 -14.79
C ARG A 292 -18.15 9.69 -14.08
N GLU A 293 -18.22 10.70 -13.22
CA GLU A 293 -17.12 11.09 -12.36
C GLU A 293 -17.19 10.40 -10.99
N ALA A 294 -16.02 10.15 -10.40
CA ALA A 294 -15.86 9.70 -9.03
C ALA A 294 -14.57 10.27 -8.43
N HIS A 295 -14.49 10.31 -7.12
CA HIS A 295 -13.30 10.77 -6.41
C HIS A 295 -12.40 9.59 -6.03
N PHE A 296 -11.09 9.75 -6.20
CA PHE A 296 -10.08 8.73 -5.93
C PHE A 296 -9.01 9.33 -5.03
N LYS A 297 -8.69 8.69 -3.90
CA LYS A 297 -7.75 9.26 -2.93
C LYS A 297 -6.90 8.20 -2.25
N ALA A 298 -5.58 8.32 -2.41
CA ALA A 298 -4.62 7.62 -1.57
C ALA A 298 -4.52 8.32 -0.21
N THR A 299 -4.87 7.64 0.88
CA THR A 299 -4.86 8.24 2.23
C THR A 299 -4.83 7.21 3.36
N ASP A 300 -4.59 7.66 4.59
CA ASP A 300 -4.76 6.82 5.79
C ASP A 300 -6.26 6.70 6.12
N CYS A 301 -6.87 5.56 5.78
CA CYS A 301 -8.28 5.28 6.02
C CYS A 301 -9.21 6.39 5.46
N LEU A 302 -9.83 7.22 6.32
CA LEU A 302 -10.71 8.31 5.93
C LEU A 302 -10.11 9.68 6.24
N HIS A 303 -8.79 9.78 6.36
CA HIS A 303 -8.10 11.03 6.64
C HIS A 303 -8.44 12.11 5.60
N GLY A 304 -8.75 13.31 6.08
CA GLY A 304 -9.13 14.45 5.25
C GLY A 304 -10.52 14.36 4.60
N ILE A 305 -11.31 13.31 4.90
CA ILE A 305 -12.74 13.31 4.55
C ILE A 305 -13.50 14.13 5.61
N PRO A 306 -14.38 15.08 5.22
CA PRO A 306 -15.11 15.89 6.17
C PRO A 306 -15.97 15.06 7.13
N LYS A 307 -16.18 15.57 8.35
CA LYS A 307 -17.08 14.94 9.31
C LYS A 307 -18.53 15.11 8.86
N SER A 308 -19.36 14.11 9.14
CA SER A 308 -20.80 14.14 8.82
C SER A 308 -21.10 14.51 7.36
N SER A 309 -20.34 13.96 6.41
CA SER A 309 -20.48 14.24 4.98
C SER A 309 -21.01 13.09 4.15
N THR A 310 -21.01 11.87 4.68
CA THR A 310 -21.23 10.64 3.90
C THR A 310 -22.46 9.88 4.37
N ASP A 311 -23.19 9.27 3.45
CA ASP A 311 -24.43 8.55 3.74
C ASP A 311 -24.20 7.04 3.89
N LEU A 312 -23.29 6.47 3.11
CA LEU A 312 -22.93 5.05 3.15
C LEU A 312 -21.41 4.86 3.07
N ILE A 313 -20.87 3.98 3.91
CA ILE A 313 -19.49 3.49 3.79
C ILE A 313 -19.54 1.97 3.61
N LEU A 314 -18.97 1.49 2.51
CA LEU A 314 -18.76 0.07 2.22
C LEU A 314 -17.31 -0.27 2.55
N ASN A 315 -17.07 -1.37 3.27
CA ASN A 315 -15.73 -1.69 3.75
C ASN A 315 -15.48 -3.19 3.80
N ASN A 316 -14.41 -3.62 3.13
CA ASN A 316 -13.79 -4.94 3.29
C ASN A 316 -12.40 -4.75 3.92
N PRO A 317 -12.29 -4.66 5.26
CA PRO A 317 -11.01 -4.39 5.92
C PRO A 317 -9.95 -5.44 5.55
N PRO A 318 -8.66 -5.03 5.47
CA PRO A 318 -7.58 -5.97 5.21
C PRO A 318 -7.53 -7.06 6.29
N PHE A 319 -7.32 -8.31 5.87
CA PHE A 319 -7.24 -9.46 6.75
C PHE A 319 -5.91 -10.19 6.59
N HIS A 320 -5.16 -10.29 7.69
CA HIS A 320 -4.04 -11.23 7.80
C HIS A 320 -4.21 -12.03 9.08
N GLN A 321 -4.35 -13.36 8.94
CA GLN A 321 -4.34 -14.28 10.08
C GLN A 321 -3.09 -14.01 10.92
N ASN A 322 -3.30 -13.68 12.19
CA ASN A 322 -2.27 -13.50 13.23
C ASN A 322 -1.48 -12.18 13.22
N ASN A 323 -1.94 -11.12 12.54
CA ASN A 323 -1.31 -9.79 12.65
C ASN A 323 -2.16 -8.83 13.49
N VAL A 324 -1.67 -8.49 14.70
CA VAL A 324 -2.20 -7.41 15.58
C VAL A 324 -2.41 -6.09 14.83
N VAL A 325 -1.63 -5.87 13.77
CA VAL A 325 -1.72 -4.69 12.90
C VAL A 325 -3.05 -4.62 12.14
N GLY A 326 -3.55 -5.74 11.62
CA GLY A 326 -4.81 -5.78 10.85
C GLY A 326 -6.02 -5.42 11.70
N ASP A 327 -6.07 -5.93 12.94
CA ASP A 327 -7.11 -5.58 13.90
C ASP A 327 -7.10 -4.08 14.24
N PHE A 328 -5.91 -3.48 14.38
CA PHE A 328 -5.83 -2.04 14.64
C PHE A 328 -6.39 -1.22 13.48
N ILE A 329 -6.07 -1.59 12.24
CA ILE A 329 -6.52 -0.86 11.03
C ILE A 329 -8.04 -0.94 10.91
N ALA A 330 -8.64 -2.14 11.06
CA ALA A 330 -10.10 -2.28 11.02
C ALA A 330 -10.79 -1.42 12.10
N GLN A 331 -10.23 -1.38 13.31
CA GLN A 331 -10.75 -0.52 14.38
C GLN A 331 -10.63 0.97 14.06
N GLN A 332 -9.55 1.39 13.39
CA GLN A 332 -9.38 2.77 12.91
C GLN A 332 -10.44 3.10 11.85
N MET A 333 -10.57 2.26 10.83
CA MET A 333 -11.60 2.38 9.78
C MET A 333 -13.00 2.56 10.40
N PHE A 334 -13.39 1.75 11.39
CA PHE A 334 -14.71 1.87 12.03
C PHE A 334 -14.87 3.16 12.83
N ARG A 335 -13.83 3.58 13.56
CA ARG A 335 -13.87 4.83 14.34
C ARG A 335 -14.04 6.04 13.43
N GLU A 336 -13.25 6.11 12.36
CA GLU A 336 -13.31 7.21 11.41
C GLU A 336 -14.60 7.19 10.59
N SER A 337 -15.09 5.99 10.23
CA SER A 337 -16.38 5.84 9.55
C SER A 337 -17.51 6.49 10.36
N ARG A 338 -17.54 6.29 11.68
CA ARG A 338 -18.53 6.95 12.55
C ARG A 338 -18.39 8.49 12.55
N GLN A 339 -17.18 9.03 12.40
CA GLN A 339 -16.97 10.48 12.36
C GLN A 339 -17.47 11.07 11.03
N VAL A 340 -17.17 10.39 9.92
CA VAL A 340 -17.48 10.81 8.56
C VAL A 340 -18.95 10.62 8.18
N LEU A 341 -19.61 9.56 8.67
CA LEU A 341 -21.03 9.33 8.39
C LEU A 341 -21.91 10.47 8.92
N LYS A 342 -22.96 10.82 8.17
CA LYS A 342 -24.07 11.67 8.64
C LYS A 342 -24.90 10.93 9.70
N GLN A 343 -25.71 11.68 10.43
CA GLN A 343 -26.76 11.10 11.25
C GLN A 343 -27.70 10.24 10.38
N GLY A 344 -27.95 8.99 10.78
CA GLY A 344 -28.67 8.00 9.98
C GLY A 344 -27.84 7.30 8.90
N GLY A 345 -26.59 7.72 8.68
CA GLY A 345 -25.68 7.09 7.73
C GLY A 345 -25.24 5.70 8.18
N GLU A 346 -24.89 4.85 7.20
CA GLU A 346 -24.63 3.43 7.42
C GLU A 346 -23.18 3.04 7.12
N LEU A 347 -22.60 2.22 7.99
CA LEU A 347 -21.36 1.49 7.75
C LEU A 347 -21.70 0.02 7.49
N TRP A 348 -21.30 -0.50 6.33
CA TRP A 348 -21.43 -1.90 5.94
C TRP A 348 -20.05 -2.54 5.87
N VAL A 349 -19.86 -3.58 6.66
CA VAL A 349 -18.57 -4.26 6.81
C VAL A 349 -18.72 -5.74 6.49
N ILE A 350 -17.88 -6.26 5.61
CA ILE A 350 -17.65 -7.70 5.51
C ILE A 350 -16.39 -8.09 6.28
N GLY A 351 -16.42 -9.24 6.94
CA GLY A 351 -15.23 -9.80 7.57
C GLY A 351 -15.35 -11.29 7.86
N ASN A 352 -14.23 -11.91 8.22
CA ASN A 352 -14.24 -13.28 8.70
C ASN A 352 -14.97 -13.38 10.04
N ARG A 353 -15.79 -14.43 10.22
CA ARG A 353 -16.63 -14.60 11.42
C ARG A 353 -15.84 -14.59 12.73
N HIS A 354 -14.63 -15.15 12.74
CA HIS A 354 -13.79 -15.26 13.93
C HIS A 354 -13.21 -13.92 14.41
N LEU A 355 -13.24 -12.86 13.58
CA LEU A 355 -12.69 -11.54 13.94
C LEU A 355 -13.58 -10.75 14.92
N GLY A 356 -14.85 -11.15 15.08
CA GLY A 356 -15.71 -10.55 16.09
C GLY A 356 -16.04 -9.05 15.90
N TYR A 357 -16.00 -8.52 14.67
CA TYR A 357 -16.21 -7.09 14.37
C TYR A 357 -17.52 -6.51 14.94
N HIS A 358 -18.57 -7.32 15.10
CA HIS A 358 -19.82 -6.92 15.72
C HIS A 358 -19.66 -6.35 17.13
N VAL A 359 -18.68 -6.82 17.92
CA VAL A 359 -18.39 -6.27 19.26
C VAL A 359 -17.89 -4.85 19.15
N ALA A 360 -16.97 -4.60 18.22
CA ALA A 360 -16.39 -3.28 18.02
C ALA A 360 -17.42 -2.28 17.47
N LEU A 361 -18.23 -2.72 16.50
CA LEU A 361 -19.30 -1.92 15.93
C LEU A 361 -20.36 -1.56 16.97
N LYS A 362 -20.82 -2.51 17.80
CA LYS A 362 -21.76 -2.24 18.91
C LYS A 362 -21.19 -1.22 19.90
N ARG A 363 -19.91 -1.35 20.26
CA ARG A 363 -19.23 -0.39 21.16
C ARG A 363 -19.14 1.00 20.56
N LEU A 364 -18.87 1.12 19.25
CA LEU A 364 -18.66 2.42 18.59
C LEU A 364 -19.96 3.11 18.20
N PHE A 365 -20.91 2.37 17.62
CA PHE A 365 -22.16 2.90 17.06
C PHE A 365 -23.37 2.71 17.99
N GLY A 366 -23.24 1.95 19.08
CA GLY A 366 -24.36 1.56 19.95
C GLY A 366 -25.30 0.53 19.32
N ASN A 367 -25.04 0.11 18.08
CA ASN A 367 -25.84 -0.86 17.34
C ASN A 367 -24.99 -1.63 16.34
N CYS A 368 -25.45 -2.83 15.96
CA CYS A 368 -24.87 -3.63 14.88
C CYS A 368 -25.89 -4.72 14.51
N THR A 369 -26.22 -4.82 13.23
CA THR A 369 -27.13 -5.83 12.68
C THR A 369 -26.37 -6.75 11.74
N THR A 370 -26.59 -8.06 11.83
CA THR A 370 -26.09 -9.01 10.84
C THR A 370 -27.01 -8.97 9.63
N VAL A 371 -26.47 -8.58 8.47
CA VAL A 371 -27.22 -8.55 7.21
C VAL A 371 -27.26 -9.93 6.57
N ALA A 372 -26.09 -10.57 6.49
CA ALA A 372 -25.94 -11.91 5.95
C ALA A 372 -24.75 -12.61 6.61
N SER A 373 -24.76 -13.95 6.61
CA SER A 373 -23.62 -14.73 7.08
C SER A 373 -23.57 -16.08 6.38
N ASN A 374 -22.36 -16.63 6.23
CA ASN A 374 -22.13 -18.00 5.77
C ASN A 374 -21.13 -18.70 6.71
N LYS A 375 -20.56 -19.85 6.33
CA LYS A 375 -19.59 -20.57 7.19
C LYS A 375 -18.32 -19.77 7.50
N LYS A 376 -17.88 -18.88 6.61
CA LYS A 376 -16.60 -18.16 6.69
C LYS A 376 -16.76 -16.67 6.99
N PHE A 377 -17.72 -16.02 6.36
CA PHE A 377 -17.90 -14.56 6.34
C PHE A 377 -19.19 -14.12 7.03
N VAL A 378 -19.18 -12.89 7.51
CA VAL A 378 -20.35 -12.17 8.02
C VAL A 378 -20.35 -10.76 7.45
N ILE A 379 -21.54 -10.28 7.07
CA ILE A 379 -21.78 -8.90 6.65
C ILE A 379 -22.57 -8.22 7.76
N LEU A 380 -22.02 -7.12 8.26
CA LEU A 380 -22.51 -6.37 9.41
C LEU A 380 -22.88 -4.96 8.96
N LYS A 381 -23.95 -4.44 9.53
CA LYS A 381 -24.41 -3.06 9.34
C LYS A 381 -24.44 -2.33 10.67
N ALA A 382 -23.91 -1.12 10.71
CA ALA A 382 -24.04 -0.21 11.85
C ALA A 382 -24.51 1.17 11.37
N VAL A 383 -25.43 1.79 12.10
CA VAL A 383 -26.01 3.10 11.76
C VAL A 383 -25.50 4.15 12.73
N LYS A 384 -25.11 5.33 12.25
CA LYS A 384 -24.79 6.47 13.12
C LYS A 384 -26.08 7.05 13.69
N ARG A 385 -26.24 6.94 15.01
CA ARG A 385 -27.38 7.44 15.80
C ARG A 385 -27.02 8.68 16.60
#